data_AF-A0A0X3VVJ6-F1
#
_entry.id   AF-A0A0X3VVJ6-F1
#
_cell.length_a   1.000
_cell.length_b   1.000
_cell.length_c   1.000
_cell.angle_alpha   90.00
_cell.angle_beta   90.00
_cell.angle_gamma   90.00
#
_symmetry.space_group_name_H-M   'P 1'
#
loop_
_entity.id
_entity.type
_entity.pdbx_description
1 polymer ?
#
loop_
_entity_poly.entity_id
_entity_poly.type
_entity_poly.pdbx_seq_one_letter_code
_entity_poly.pdbx_strand_id
1 'polypeptide(L)'
;MASLRSPQRIAALRFTVPAAVAVAGLAFAWPADAASIQNWPVVLKTLGGRTTMIQRQPGNQVFTIWSTPASANTWNHYTIGLHLSDETKGGRVQLWVNGQQQKFGDGTTRWACRTFTGSNDLKWAMYGAENSRVVNYIDDLKVGTTRGDVG
;
A
#
# COMPACT_ATOMS: atom_id res chain seq x y z
N MET A 1 12.10 -5.57 -11.77
CA MET A 1 10.91 -4.70 -11.86
C MET A 1 9.76 -5.57 -12.35
N ALA A 2 8.69 -5.74 -11.57
CA ALA A 2 7.57 -6.61 -11.93
C ALA A 2 6.38 -5.75 -12.41
N SER A 3 6.06 -5.82 -13.71
CA SER A 3 4.92 -5.09 -14.29
C SER A 3 3.61 -5.85 -14.08
N LEU A 4 2.57 -5.14 -13.61
CA LEU A 4 1.29 -5.73 -13.23
C LEU A 4 0.17 -5.42 -14.26
N ARG A 5 -0.33 -6.43 -14.99
CA ARG A 5 -1.39 -6.31 -16.03
C ARG A 5 -2.62 -7.22 -15.87
N SER A 6 -2.74 -7.96 -14.76
CA SER A 6 -3.82 -8.97 -14.56
C SER A 6 -4.80 -8.54 -13.45
N PRO A 7 -6.11 -8.83 -13.56
CA PRO A 7 -7.19 -8.31 -12.69
C PRO A 7 -7.13 -8.75 -11.22
N GLN A 8 -6.31 -9.73 -10.85
CA GLN A 8 -6.14 -10.15 -9.45
C GLN A 8 -4.66 -10.33 -9.13
N ARG A 9 -4.15 -9.48 -8.23
CA ARG A 9 -2.79 -9.58 -7.70
C ARG A 9 -2.79 -9.20 -6.23
N ILE A 10 -2.09 -10.01 -5.44
CA ILE A 10 -1.94 -9.85 -4.00
C ILE A 10 -0.45 -9.64 -3.75
N ALA A 11 -0.12 -8.59 -3.01
CA ALA A 11 1.24 -8.29 -2.59
C ALA A 11 1.34 -8.51 -1.09
N ALA A 12 2.39 -9.17 -0.63
CA ALA A 12 2.77 -9.18 0.77
C ALA A 12 4.13 -8.51 0.96
N LEU A 13 4.23 -7.82 2.09
CA LEU A 13 5.42 -7.15 2.53
C LEU A 13 5.47 -7.28 4.05
N ARG A 14 6.58 -7.81 4.56
CA ARG A 14 6.90 -7.73 5.97
C ARG A 14 7.93 -6.62 6.17
N PHE A 15 7.65 -5.70 7.08
CA PHE A 15 8.61 -4.65 7.40
C PHE A 15 8.55 -4.24 8.87
N THR A 16 9.68 -3.74 9.35
CA THR A 16 9.78 -2.98 10.60
C THR A 16 10.43 -1.65 10.30
N VAL A 17 9.95 -0.62 10.97
CA VAL A 17 10.54 0.71 10.93
C VAL A 17 11.27 0.98 12.25
N PRO A 18 12.34 1.78 12.25
CA PRO A 18 12.92 2.30 13.47
C PRO A 18 12.00 3.40 14.00
N ALA A 19 12.22 3.83 15.24
CA ALA A 19 11.40 4.86 15.86
C ALA A 19 11.38 6.16 15.03
N ALA A 20 10.19 6.76 14.98
CA ALA A 20 9.87 8.15 14.62
C ALA A 20 9.70 8.58 13.16
N VAL A 21 10.49 8.18 12.16
CA VAL A 21 10.31 8.75 10.80
C VAL A 21 10.64 7.73 9.73
N ALA A 22 9.63 7.08 9.14
CA ALA A 22 9.86 6.20 8.01
C ALA A 22 8.59 6.01 7.19
N VAL A 23 8.46 6.75 6.07
CA VAL A 23 7.53 6.37 5.00
C VAL A 23 8.04 5.06 4.40
N ALA A 24 7.77 3.94 5.07
CA ALA A 24 7.80 2.62 4.46
C ALA A 24 6.57 2.54 3.57
N GLY A 25 6.73 3.10 2.37
CA GLY A 25 5.69 3.23 1.38
C GLY A 25 5.57 1.96 0.57
N LEU A 26 4.50 1.17 0.69
CA LEU A 26 4.07 0.36 -0.45
C LEU A 26 3.35 1.32 -1.38
N ALA A 27 4.06 1.89 -2.35
CA ALA A 27 3.47 2.78 -3.34
C ALA A 27 3.30 1.98 -4.64
N PHE A 28 2.06 1.88 -5.10
CA PHE A 28 1.80 1.53 -6.49
C PHE A 28 2.10 2.78 -7.32
N ALA A 29 3.29 2.88 -7.90
CA ALA A 29 3.82 4.15 -8.40
C ALA A 29 4.40 4.06 -9.80
N TRP A 30 3.77 4.78 -10.72
CA TRP A 30 4.15 4.98 -12.12
C TRP A 30 5.17 6.14 -12.28
N PRO A 31 5.88 6.28 -13.42
CA PRO A 31 6.39 7.57 -13.90
C PRO A 31 5.35 8.26 -14.82
N ALA A 32 4.54 9.19 -14.30
CA ALA A 32 3.35 9.76 -14.96
C ALA A 32 3.50 9.86 -16.51
N ASP A 33 2.82 9.01 -17.27
CA ASP A 33 2.51 9.40 -18.65
C ASP A 33 1.49 10.54 -18.57
N ALA A 34 1.49 11.45 -19.54
CA ALA A 34 0.64 12.64 -19.51
C ALA A 34 -0.88 12.32 -19.46
N ALA A 35 -1.27 11.04 -19.60
CA ALA A 35 -2.63 10.53 -19.52
C ALA A 35 -3.02 9.99 -18.12
N SER A 36 -2.09 9.85 -17.18
CA SER A 36 -2.40 9.33 -15.84
C SER A 36 -3.17 10.36 -15.00
N ILE A 37 -4.47 10.10 -14.81
CA ILE A 37 -5.36 10.94 -13.99
C ILE A 37 -5.30 10.62 -12.49
N GLN A 38 -4.49 9.64 -12.08
CA GLN A 38 -4.40 9.16 -10.71
C GLN A 38 -2.97 8.71 -10.41
N ASN A 39 -2.32 9.38 -9.45
CA ASN A 39 -1.01 8.99 -8.96
C ASN A 39 -1.14 8.28 -7.60
N TRP A 40 -0.43 7.16 -7.42
CA TRP A 40 -0.40 6.37 -6.18
C TRP A 40 -1.78 5.97 -5.65
N PRO A 41 -2.52 5.08 -6.36
CA PRO A 41 -3.89 4.73 -6.01
C PRO A 41 -4.02 4.23 -4.56
N VAL A 42 -3.02 3.49 -4.08
CA VAL A 42 -2.94 3.00 -2.71
C VAL A 42 -1.51 3.18 -2.20
N VAL A 43 -1.40 3.70 -0.98
CA VAL A 43 -0.12 3.84 -0.26
C VAL A 43 -0.29 3.36 1.16
N LEU A 44 0.49 2.35 1.57
CA LEU A 44 0.69 2.04 2.99
C LEU A 44 1.96 2.75 3.44
N LYS A 45 1.91 3.55 4.50
CA LYS A 45 3.07 4.30 5.04
C LYS A 45 3.11 4.29 6.55
N THR A 46 4.29 4.45 7.14
CA THR A 46 4.44 4.77 8.56
C THR A 46 4.93 6.20 8.73
N LEU A 47 4.37 6.96 9.66
CA LEU A 47 4.83 8.32 9.97
C LEU A 47 4.26 8.73 11.32
N GLY A 48 5.06 9.39 12.17
CA GLY A 48 4.58 9.92 13.45
C GLY A 48 3.99 8.83 14.36
N GLY A 49 4.61 7.66 14.43
CA GLY A 49 4.16 6.55 15.29
C GLY A 49 2.88 5.85 14.82
N ARG A 50 2.49 6.01 13.55
CA ARG A 50 1.31 5.34 12.98
C ARG A 50 1.60 4.75 11.63
N THR A 51 1.09 3.56 11.36
CA THR A 51 0.97 3.02 10.01
C THR A 51 -0.40 3.38 9.47
N THR A 52 -0.45 3.93 8.27
CA THR A 52 -1.63 4.51 7.65
C THR A 52 -1.71 4.07 6.20
N MET A 53 -2.90 3.67 5.78
CA MET A 53 -3.22 3.42 4.38
C MET A 53 -3.96 4.62 3.80
N ILE A 54 -3.42 5.18 2.73
CA ILE A 54 -4.00 6.24 1.95
C ILE A 54 -4.50 5.66 0.62
N GLN A 55 -5.68 6.11 0.20
CA GLN A 55 -6.24 5.86 -1.12
C GLN A 55 -6.39 7.21 -1.84
N ARG A 56 -5.95 7.29 -3.11
CA ARG A 56 -6.08 8.50 -3.92
C ARG A 56 -7.04 8.29 -5.06
N GLN A 57 -7.94 9.22 -5.35
CA GLN A 57 -8.82 9.17 -6.53
C GLN A 57 -8.44 10.26 -7.55
N PRO A 58 -8.94 10.18 -8.80
CA PRO A 58 -8.78 11.27 -9.76
C PRO A 58 -9.18 12.64 -9.20
N GLY A 59 -8.57 13.71 -9.71
CA GLY A 59 -8.79 15.07 -9.20
C GLY A 59 -8.08 15.35 -7.87
N ASN A 60 -6.98 14.65 -7.58
CA ASN A 60 -6.16 14.82 -6.36
C ASN A 60 -6.90 14.58 -5.04
N GLN A 61 -8.00 13.83 -5.06
CA GLN A 61 -8.69 13.43 -3.83
C GLN A 61 -7.86 12.40 -3.06
N VAL A 62 -7.71 12.60 -1.75
CA VAL A 62 -6.89 11.74 -0.88
C VAL A 62 -7.71 11.34 0.34
N PHE A 63 -7.80 10.04 0.60
CA PHE A 63 -8.53 9.47 1.72
C PHE A 63 -7.59 8.68 2.60
N THR A 64 -7.61 8.91 3.92
CA THR A 64 -7.05 7.98 4.89
C THR A 64 -8.09 6.91 5.16
N ILE A 65 -7.87 5.70 4.65
CA ILE A 65 -8.87 4.63 4.69
C ILE A 65 -8.66 3.65 5.85
N TRP A 66 -7.44 3.60 6.39
CA TRP A 66 -7.10 2.80 7.57
C TRP A 66 -5.88 3.37 8.28
N SER A 67 -5.81 3.19 9.61
CA SER A 67 -4.63 3.55 10.39
C SER A 67 -4.55 2.78 11.70
N THR A 68 -3.34 2.46 12.14
CA THR A 68 -3.04 1.82 13.43
C THR A 68 -1.83 2.49 14.08
N PRO A 69 -1.71 2.51 15.42
CA PRO A 69 -0.44 2.80 16.09
C PRO A 69 0.67 1.86 15.59
N ALA A 70 1.88 2.40 15.45
CA ALA A 70 3.07 1.66 15.04
C ALA A 70 4.20 1.90 16.04
N SER A 71 4.80 0.80 16.49
CA SER A 71 5.96 0.82 17.38
C SER A 71 7.24 0.61 16.59
N ALA A 72 8.29 1.29 17.05
CA ALA A 72 9.65 1.07 16.56
C ALA A 72 10.08 -0.39 16.75
N ASN A 73 10.96 -0.87 15.86
CA ASN A 73 11.63 -2.16 15.99
C ASN A 73 10.66 -3.34 16.18
N THR A 74 9.43 -3.21 15.67
CA THR A 74 8.40 -4.23 15.70
C THR A 74 8.12 -4.69 14.29
N TRP A 75 8.40 -5.97 14.02
CA TRP A 75 8.04 -6.60 12.76
C TRP A 75 6.53 -6.67 12.62
N ASN A 76 6.04 -6.13 11.50
CA ASN A 76 4.66 -6.29 11.10
C ASN A 76 4.62 -6.96 9.71
N HIS A 77 3.72 -7.92 9.56
CA HIS A 77 3.44 -8.56 8.28
C HIS A 77 2.17 -7.92 7.69
N TYR A 78 2.32 -7.26 6.55
CA TYR A 78 1.22 -6.65 5.82
C TYR A 78 0.95 -7.42 4.53
N THR A 79 -0.29 -7.84 4.34
CA THR A 79 -0.78 -8.37 3.07
C THR A 79 -1.79 -7.39 2.49
N ILE A 80 -1.61 -7.00 1.23
CA ILE A 80 -2.51 -6.10 0.50
C ILE A 80 -3.09 -6.86 -0.68
N GLY A 81 -4.42 -7.02 -0.65
CA GLY A 81 -5.17 -7.58 -1.76
C GLY A 81 -5.70 -6.47 -2.67
N LEU A 82 -5.46 -6.59 -3.97
CA LEU A 82 -5.98 -5.65 -4.96
C LEU A 82 -6.84 -6.36 -6.01
N HIS A 83 -8.00 -5.78 -6.26
CA HIS A 83 -8.74 -5.98 -7.52
C HIS A 83 -8.48 -4.77 -8.40
N LEU A 84 -7.91 -5.00 -9.59
CA LEU A 84 -7.51 -3.92 -10.49
C LEU A 84 -8.69 -3.44 -11.34
N SER A 85 -8.91 -2.12 -11.36
CA SER A 85 -9.91 -1.48 -12.21
C SER A 85 -9.56 0.01 -12.38
N ASP A 86 -9.84 0.50 -13.59
CA ASP A 86 -9.82 1.89 -13.99
C ASP A 86 -11.21 2.56 -13.85
N GLU A 87 -12.14 1.97 -13.12
CA GLU A 87 -13.37 2.65 -12.71
C GLU A 87 -13.22 3.24 -11.31
N THR A 88 -13.92 4.35 -11.02
CA THR A 88 -13.84 5.04 -9.72
C THR A 88 -14.11 4.13 -8.51
N LYS A 89 -14.93 3.09 -8.68
CA LYS A 89 -15.27 2.10 -7.63
C LYS A 89 -15.30 0.64 -8.12
N GLY A 90 -14.78 0.34 -9.32
CA GLY A 90 -14.76 -1.04 -9.85
C GLY A 90 -13.62 -1.90 -9.25
N GLY A 91 -12.61 -1.24 -8.66
CA GLY A 91 -11.50 -1.89 -7.98
C GLY A 91 -11.78 -2.00 -6.48
N ARG A 92 -10.90 -2.73 -5.78
CA ARG A 92 -10.96 -2.77 -4.32
C ARG A 92 -9.61 -3.03 -3.67
N VAL A 93 -9.49 -2.57 -2.44
CA VAL A 93 -8.35 -2.83 -1.55
C VAL A 93 -8.81 -3.67 -0.37
N GLN A 94 -7.98 -4.64 0.01
CA GLN A 94 -8.11 -5.42 1.23
C GLN A 94 -6.78 -5.40 1.98
N LEU A 95 -6.84 -5.38 3.31
CA LEU A 95 -5.65 -5.32 4.15
C LEU A 95 -5.70 -6.42 5.23
N TRP A 96 -4.57 -7.11 5.39
CA TRP A 96 -4.30 -7.95 6.54
C TRP A 96 -3.05 -7.47 7.26
N VAL A 97 -3.10 -7.47 8.58
CA VAL A 97 -1.98 -7.12 9.47
C VAL A 97 -1.75 -8.29 10.40
N ASN A 98 -0.54 -8.84 10.38
CA ASN A 98 -0.15 -10.01 11.17
C ASN A 98 -1.16 -11.16 11.02
N GLY A 99 -1.59 -11.41 9.78
CA GLY A 99 -2.58 -12.43 9.43
C GLY A 99 -4.06 -12.04 9.64
N GLN A 100 -4.35 -10.97 10.38
CA GLN A 100 -5.72 -10.55 10.72
C GLN A 100 -6.30 -9.56 9.72
N GLN A 101 -7.50 -9.83 9.21
CA GLN A 101 -8.17 -8.94 8.25
C GLN A 101 -8.61 -7.66 8.93
N GLN A 102 -8.29 -6.53 8.32
CA GLN A 102 -8.63 -5.21 8.85
C GLN A 102 -9.95 -4.70 8.29
N LYS A 103 -10.65 -3.90 9.10
CA LYS A 103 -11.75 -3.04 8.64
C LYS A 103 -11.21 -1.66 8.31
N PHE A 104 -11.75 -1.04 7.27
CA PHE A 104 -11.47 0.36 6.90
C PHE A 104 -12.35 1.31 7.73
N GLY A 105 -12.13 2.62 7.57
CA GLY A 105 -12.87 3.66 8.30
C GLY A 105 -14.39 3.64 8.09
N ASP A 106 -14.87 2.98 7.03
CA ASP A 106 -16.29 2.76 6.74
C ASP A 106 -16.85 1.46 7.35
N GLY A 107 -16.04 0.73 8.13
CA GLY A 107 -16.40 -0.55 8.76
C GLY A 107 -16.35 -1.76 7.82
N THR A 108 -16.08 -1.57 6.53
CA THR A 108 -15.97 -2.66 5.56
C THR A 108 -14.57 -3.27 5.57
N THR A 109 -14.42 -4.49 5.05
CA THR A 109 -13.11 -5.13 4.84
C THR A 109 -12.61 -5.02 3.40
N ARG A 110 -13.34 -4.27 2.55
CA ARG A 110 -13.09 -4.09 1.12
C ARG A 110 -13.38 -2.64 0.75
N TRP A 111 -12.34 -1.84 0.62
CA TRP A 111 -12.50 -0.45 0.20
C TRP A 111 -12.66 -0.39 -1.32
N ALA A 112 -13.85 0.00 -1.80
CA ALA A 112 -14.10 0.13 -3.24
C ALA A 112 -13.47 1.42 -3.78
N CYS A 113 -12.61 1.30 -4.79
CA CYS A 113 -11.91 2.45 -5.37
C CYS A 113 -11.32 2.15 -6.76
N ARG A 114 -10.85 3.19 -7.44
CA ARG A 114 -9.97 3.04 -8.60
C ARG A 114 -8.60 2.58 -8.12
N THR A 115 -8.10 1.50 -8.70
CA THR A 115 -6.83 0.86 -8.29
C THR A 115 -5.80 0.84 -9.42
N PHE A 116 -6.17 1.32 -10.61
CA PHE A 116 -5.38 1.15 -11.81
C PHE A 116 -5.60 2.29 -12.81
N THR A 117 -4.52 2.70 -13.47
CA THR A 117 -4.57 3.51 -14.69
C THR A 117 -3.44 3.02 -15.61
N GLY A 118 -3.77 2.17 -16.59
CA GLY A 118 -2.84 1.61 -17.58
C GLY A 118 -1.91 0.47 -17.11
N SER A 119 -1.27 0.60 -15.96
CA SER A 119 -0.22 -0.29 -15.43
C SER A 119 0.09 0.15 -14.00
N ASN A 120 0.62 -0.76 -13.19
CA ASN A 120 1.03 -0.47 -11.83
C ASN A 120 2.37 -1.14 -11.58
N ASP A 121 3.33 -0.39 -11.07
CA ASP A 121 4.57 -0.93 -10.55
C ASP A 121 4.51 -0.92 -9.02
N LEU A 122 4.71 -2.09 -8.43
CA LEU A 122 4.87 -2.22 -7.00
C LEU A 122 6.22 -1.62 -6.60
N LYS A 123 6.21 -0.62 -5.71
CA LYS A 123 7.42 -0.06 -5.12
C LYS A 123 7.36 -0.15 -3.61
N TRP A 124 8.50 -0.48 -3.01
CA TRP A 124 8.77 -0.39 -1.59
C TRP A 124 10.08 0.37 -1.42
N ALA A 125 10.06 1.42 -0.62
CA ALA A 125 11.26 2.15 -0.24
C ALA A 125 10.97 3.05 0.95
N MET A 126 12.01 3.76 1.38
CA MET A 126 11.88 4.95 2.19
C MET A 126 11.69 6.16 1.28
N TYR A 127 10.68 6.99 1.56
CA TYR A 127 10.41 8.23 0.83
C TYR A 127 10.40 9.44 1.76
N GLY A 128 11.03 10.55 1.36
CA GLY A 128 10.91 11.85 2.05
C GLY A 128 11.57 11.94 3.43
N ALA A 129 12.57 11.10 3.72
CA ALA A 129 13.43 11.31 4.89
C ALA A 129 14.46 12.39 4.56
N GLU A 130 14.42 13.51 5.29
CA GLU A 130 15.36 14.61 5.16
C GLU A 130 16.11 14.79 6.49
N ASN A 131 17.40 15.12 6.41
CA ASN A 131 18.23 15.57 7.54
C ASN A 131 18.37 14.60 8.73
N SER A 132 18.04 13.31 8.58
CA SER A 132 18.21 12.29 9.61
C SER A 132 18.46 10.90 9.02
N ARG A 133 19.24 10.07 9.72
CA ARG A 133 19.44 8.66 9.33
C ARG A 133 18.20 7.85 9.74
N VAL A 134 17.58 7.23 8.75
CA VAL A 134 16.44 6.32 8.93
C VAL A 134 16.83 4.96 8.34
N VAL A 135 16.54 3.89 9.07
CA VAL A 135 16.88 2.50 8.68
C VAL A 135 15.66 1.61 8.77
N ASN A 136 15.05 1.27 7.64
CA ASN A 136 13.95 0.29 7.59
C ASN A 136 14.51 -1.10 7.30
N TYR A 137 13.95 -2.11 7.98
CA TYR A 137 14.19 -3.50 7.63
C TYR A 137 12.96 -4.06 6.94
N ILE A 138 13.21 -4.70 5.79
CA ILE A 138 12.19 -5.34 4.96
C ILE A 138 12.61 -6.78 4.79
N ASP A 139 11.63 -7.68 4.86
CA ASP A 139 11.83 -9.10 4.62
C ASP A 139 10.60 -9.69 3.91
N ASP A 140 10.77 -10.88 3.33
CA ASP A 140 9.70 -11.72 2.81
C ASP A 140 8.77 -11.02 1.81
N LEU A 141 9.37 -10.28 0.87
CA LEU A 141 8.66 -9.63 -0.23
C LEU A 141 8.11 -10.68 -1.20
N LYS A 142 6.79 -10.77 -1.31
CA LYS A 142 6.10 -11.72 -2.18
C LYS A 142 5.01 -11.05 -3.00
N VAL A 143 4.81 -11.54 -4.22
CA VAL A 143 3.68 -11.17 -5.07
C VAL A 143 3.06 -12.45 -5.62
N GLY A 144 1.74 -12.58 -5.49
CA GLY A 144 0.97 -13.70 -5.99
C GLY A 144 -0.37 -13.26 -6.55
N THR A 145 -1.21 -14.23 -6.90
CA THR A 145 -2.59 -14.00 -7.37
C THR A 145 -3.61 -14.39 -6.30
N THR A 146 -3.21 -15.22 -5.34
CA THR A 146 -4.00 -15.64 -4.19
C THR A 146 -3.33 -15.23 -2.88
N ARG A 147 -4.09 -15.28 -1.77
CA ARG A 147 -3.54 -15.03 -0.44
C ARG A 147 -2.55 -16.12 -0.03
N GLY A 148 -2.76 -17.35 -0.46
CA GLY A 148 -1.89 -18.49 -0.13
C GLY A 148 -0.48 -18.34 -0.69
N ASP A 149 -0.34 -17.66 -1.83
CA ASP A 149 0.95 -17.43 -2.50
C ASP A 149 1.90 -16.53 -1.70
N VAL A 150 1.35 -15.77 -0.76
CA VAL A 150 2.05 -14.70 -0.06
C VAL A 150 1.95 -14.80 1.47
N GLY A 151 1.54 -15.97 1.97
CA GLY A 151 1.43 -16.30 3.39
C GLY A 151 2.77 -16.47 4.10
#